data_AF-A0AAU7W4V9-F1
#
_entry.id   AF-A0AAU7W4V9-F1
#
_cell.length_a   1.000
_cell.length_b   1.000
_cell.length_c   1.000
_cell.angle_alpha   90.00
_cell.angle_beta   90.00
_cell.angle_gamma   90.00
#
_symmetry.space_group_name_H-M   'P 1'
#
loop_
_entity.id
_entity.type
_entity.pdbx_description
1 polymer ?
#
loop_
_entity_poly.entity_id
_entity_poly.type
_entity_poly.pdbx_seq_one_letter_code
_entity_poly.pdbx_strand_id
1 'polypeptide(L)'
;MPRFKPLLLWEPFPYLVVLVLLLATGFIRPDAPAWLLWPFLVLLVAAIGFVVVRFAAERRPANPDRWGDLSTLDGLELVDAPGAVQQVRTVVPVEDAQRHQGAIELARLHGGVAQTAVLVPRASRWLSPRYRVGVQLVGAADSGGRPRHAGFLTADAQERWGGRLDALRTRGRYVRVPAFITGAERPFGVELDLSGVDGIEASAR
;
A
#
# COMPACT_ATOMS: atom_id res chain seq x y z
N MET A 1 -2.14 -8.08 11.26
CA MET A 1 -1.20 -7.22 10.51
C MET A 1 -0.57 -6.22 11.49
N PRO A 2 0.75 -6.00 11.46
CA PRO A 2 1.37 -4.91 12.21
C PRO A 2 0.75 -3.56 11.81
N ARG A 3 0.45 -2.71 12.78
CA ARG A 3 -0.17 -1.38 12.52
C ARG A 3 0.84 -0.38 11.97
N PHE A 4 2.11 -0.49 12.33
CA PHE A 4 3.16 0.47 11.97
C PHE A 4 4.35 -0.21 11.29
N LYS A 5 5.00 0.54 10.39
CA LYS A 5 6.29 0.20 9.80
C LYS A 5 7.36 0.26 10.88
N PRO A 6 8.33 -0.68 10.90
CA PRO A 6 9.53 -0.49 11.70
C PRO A 6 10.31 0.72 11.18
N LEU A 7 11.02 1.43 12.07
CA LEU A 7 11.70 2.70 11.75
C LEU A 7 12.63 2.59 10.52
N LEU A 8 13.36 1.48 10.40
CA LEU A 8 14.25 1.23 9.26
C LEU A 8 13.53 1.06 7.92
N LEU A 9 12.23 0.74 7.94
CA LEU A 9 11.39 0.67 6.74
C LEU A 9 10.55 1.95 6.54
N TRP A 10 10.55 2.87 7.49
CA TRP A 10 9.85 4.13 7.35
C TRP A 10 10.67 5.07 6.46
N GLU A 11 10.07 5.49 5.35
CA GLU A 11 10.73 6.22 4.27
C GLU A 11 11.54 7.44 4.73
N PRO A 12 11.05 8.32 5.63
CA PRO A 12 11.79 9.50 6.04
C PRO A 12 12.95 9.20 7.01
N PHE A 13 12.96 8.05 7.69
CA PHE A 13 13.97 7.74 8.71
C PHE A 13 15.43 7.88 8.24
N PRO A 14 15.87 7.27 7.12
CA PRO A 14 17.25 7.41 6.67
C PRO A 14 17.63 8.85 6.31
N TYR A 15 16.69 9.65 5.79
CA TYR A 15 16.91 11.07 5.52
C TYR A 15 17.05 11.88 6.80
N LEU A 16 16.26 11.56 7.84
CA LEU A 16 16.39 12.19 9.16
C LEU A 16 17.74 11.88 9.79
N VAL A 17 18.25 10.65 9.66
CA VAL A 17 19.59 10.29 10.15
C VAL A 17 20.66 11.13 9.45
N VAL A 18 20.63 11.23 8.12
CA VAL A 18 21.58 12.06 7.38
C VAL A 18 21.47 13.53 7.77
N LEU A 19 20.25 14.07 7.90
CA LEU A 19 20.02 15.45 8.32
C LEU A 19 20.60 15.72 9.71
N VAL A 20 20.36 14.84 10.69
CA VAL A 20 20.91 14.96 12.05
C VAL A 20 22.44 14.91 12.02
N LEU A 21 23.02 14.01 11.23
CA LEU A 21 24.48 13.93 11.08
C LEU A 21 25.04 15.21 10.43
N LEU A 22 24.40 15.73 9.40
CA LEU A 22 24.79 17.00 8.79
C LEU A 22 24.63 18.20 9.73
N LEU A 23 23.60 18.23 10.60
CA LEU A 23 23.51 19.26 11.61
C LEU A 23 24.62 19.11 12.67
N ALA A 24 24.99 17.89 13.00
CA ALA A 24 26.09 17.62 13.93
C ALA A 24 27.46 18.08 13.38
N THR A 25 27.67 18.17 12.06
CA THR A 25 28.91 18.78 11.52
C THR A 25 29.08 20.23 11.95
N GLY A 26 27.98 20.97 12.19
CA GLY A 26 28.02 22.34 12.68
C GLY A 26 28.54 22.46 14.13
N PHE A 27 28.45 21.39 14.92
CA PHE A 27 28.92 21.35 16.31
C PHE A 27 30.33 20.77 16.45
N ILE A 28 30.75 19.91 15.51
CA ILE A 28 32.11 19.37 15.47
C ILE A 28 33.01 20.44 14.85
N ARG A 29 33.60 21.27 15.70
CA ARG A 29 34.57 22.27 15.27
C ARG A 29 35.85 21.61 14.70
N PRO A 30 36.59 22.25 13.79
CA PRO A 30 37.81 21.70 13.21
C PRO A 30 38.95 21.45 14.23
N ASP A 31 38.87 22.06 15.42
CA ASP A 31 39.73 21.83 16.58
C ASP A 31 39.27 20.64 17.46
N ALA A 32 38.19 19.96 17.10
CA ALA A 32 37.74 18.76 17.79
C ALA A 32 38.78 17.63 17.69
N PRO A 33 38.94 16.83 18.75
CA PRO A 33 39.93 15.76 18.75
C PRO A 33 39.61 14.72 17.66
N ALA A 34 40.64 14.27 16.94
CA ALA A 34 40.50 13.41 15.76
C ALA A 34 39.70 12.12 16.03
N TRP A 35 39.72 11.61 17.27
CA TRP A 35 38.95 10.43 17.67
C TRP A 35 37.43 10.64 17.63
N LEU A 36 36.95 11.89 17.65
CA LEU A 36 35.53 12.23 17.51
C LEU A 36 35.12 12.39 16.04
N LEU A 37 36.04 12.94 15.23
CA LEU A 37 35.85 13.18 13.80
C LEU A 37 35.74 11.88 13.01
N TRP A 38 36.62 10.91 13.25
CA TRP A 38 36.67 9.67 12.47
C TRP A 38 35.40 8.81 12.61
N PRO A 39 34.89 8.50 13.82
CA PRO A 39 33.63 7.77 13.97
C PRO A 39 32.46 8.52 13.36
N PHE A 40 32.42 9.84 13.49
CA PHE A 40 31.39 10.68 12.89
C PHE A 40 31.40 10.58 11.36
N LEU A 41 32.56 10.72 10.72
CA LEU A 41 32.71 10.56 9.27
C LEU A 41 32.32 9.16 8.80
N VAL A 42 32.74 8.12 9.53
CA VAL A 42 32.35 6.73 9.23
C VAL A 42 30.83 6.58 9.29
N LEU A 43 30.19 7.13 10.32
CA LEU A 43 28.73 7.07 10.48
C LEU A 43 28.00 7.85 9.37
N LEU A 44 28.51 9.02 8.98
CA LEU A 44 27.97 9.83 7.90
C LEU A 44 28.06 9.10 6.55
N VAL A 45 29.24 8.57 6.20
CA VAL A 45 29.45 7.80 4.97
C VAL A 45 28.58 6.55 4.97
N ALA A 46 28.48 5.83 6.09
CA ALA A 46 27.60 4.67 6.23
C ALA A 46 26.12 5.04 6.04
N ALA A 47 25.65 6.15 6.62
CA ALA A 47 24.27 6.62 6.47
C ALA A 47 23.97 7.02 5.02
N ILE A 48 24.88 7.73 4.36
CA ILE A 48 24.76 8.08 2.93
C ILE A 48 24.73 6.80 2.08
N GLY A 49 25.66 5.88 2.31
CA GLY A 49 25.71 4.59 1.62
C GLY A 49 24.40 3.80 1.79
N PHE A 50 23.86 3.78 3.00
CA PHE A 50 22.56 3.15 3.30
C PHE A 50 21.42 3.78 2.49
N VAL A 51 21.34 5.12 2.42
CA VAL A 51 20.34 5.83 1.60
C VAL A 51 20.46 5.44 0.12
N VAL A 52 21.68 5.43 -0.42
CA VAL A 52 21.94 5.08 -1.83
C VAL A 52 21.52 3.65 -2.12
N VAL A 53 21.87 2.70 -1.25
CA VAL A 53 21.48 1.28 -1.39
C VAL A 53 19.96 1.13 -1.34
N ARG A 54 19.28 1.82 -0.41
CA ARG A 54 17.81 1.80 -0.32
C ARG A 54 17.19 2.36 -1.58
N PHE A 55 17.63 3.52 -2.05
CA PHE A 55 17.14 4.14 -3.28
C PHE A 55 17.40 3.27 -4.53
N ALA A 56 18.52 2.55 -4.58
CA ALA A 56 18.80 1.61 -5.66
C ALA A 56 17.90 0.36 -5.59
N ALA A 57 17.68 -0.19 -4.40
CA ALA A 57 16.76 -1.31 -4.20
C ALA A 57 15.31 -0.94 -4.58
N GLU A 58 14.93 0.30 -4.30
CA GLU A 58 13.66 0.90 -4.64
C GLU A 58 13.39 1.06 -6.13
N ARG A 59 14.43 1.12 -6.97
CA ARG A 59 14.30 1.14 -8.43
C ARG A 59 14.00 -0.24 -9.01
N ARG A 60 14.15 -1.31 -8.23
CA ARG A 60 13.81 -2.65 -8.70
C ARG A 60 12.29 -2.75 -8.81
N PRO A 61 11.76 -3.16 -9.98
CA PRO A 61 10.33 -3.35 -10.14
C PRO A 61 9.87 -4.46 -9.17
N ALA A 62 8.90 -4.13 -8.33
CA ALA A 62 8.21 -5.07 -7.45
C ALA A 62 6.70 -4.92 -7.66
N ASN A 63 5.97 -6.02 -7.58
CA ASN A 63 4.53 -6.05 -7.74
C ASN A 63 3.90 -6.95 -6.66
N PRO A 64 3.18 -6.41 -5.67
CA PRO A 64 2.95 -4.98 -5.40
C PRO A 64 4.25 -4.22 -5.07
N ASP A 65 4.24 -2.91 -5.32
CA ASP A 65 5.32 -2.06 -4.87
C ASP A 65 5.30 -1.86 -3.34
N ARG A 66 6.30 -1.14 -2.81
CA ARG A 66 6.44 -0.85 -1.38
C ARG A 66 5.31 0.01 -0.77
N TRP A 67 4.52 0.69 -1.61
CA TRP A 67 3.37 1.48 -1.18
C TRP A 67 2.05 0.71 -1.32
N GLY A 68 2.09 -0.49 -1.90
CA GLY A 68 0.93 -1.34 -2.14
C GLY A 68 0.25 -1.06 -3.48
N ASP A 69 0.95 -0.42 -4.41
CA ASP A 69 0.48 -0.22 -5.78
C ASP A 69 0.79 -1.42 -6.67
N LEU A 70 -0.24 -1.82 -7.42
CA LEU A 70 -0.14 -2.90 -8.39
C LEU A 70 0.16 -2.32 -9.77
N SER A 71 1.18 -2.86 -10.43
CA SER A 71 1.52 -2.51 -11.82
C SER A 71 0.90 -3.49 -12.81
N THR A 72 0.73 -4.75 -12.41
CA THR A 72 0.05 -5.81 -13.17
C THR A 72 -0.64 -6.77 -12.20
N LEU A 73 -1.53 -7.62 -12.70
CA LEU A 73 -2.04 -8.80 -11.98
C LEU A 73 -1.26 -10.08 -12.29
N ASP A 74 -0.38 -10.04 -13.30
CA ASP A 74 0.38 -11.20 -13.72
C ASP A 74 1.28 -11.72 -12.60
N GLY A 75 1.25 -13.03 -12.38
CA GLY A 75 2.01 -13.69 -11.33
C GLY A 75 1.46 -13.50 -9.91
N LEU A 76 0.29 -12.87 -9.74
CA LEU A 76 -0.41 -12.83 -8.46
C LEU A 76 -1.44 -13.95 -8.36
N GLU A 77 -1.42 -14.67 -7.25
CA GLU A 77 -2.47 -15.63 -6.94
C GLU A 77 -3.68 -14.87 -6.36
N LEU A 78 -4.76 -14.82 -7.14
CA LEU A 78 -5.97 -14.09 -6.78
C LEU A 78 -7.03 -15.05 -6.26
N VAL A 79 -7.53 -14.74 -5.06
CA VAL A 79 -8.59 -15.50 -4.39
C VAL A 79 -9.87 -14.68 -4.47
N ASP A 80 -10.86 -15.20 -5.19
CA ASP A 80 -12.13 -14.52 -5.38
C ASP A 80 -13.00 -14.64 -4.12
N ALA A 81 -13.52 -13.50 -3.67
CA ALA A 81 -14.43 -13.35 -2.55
C ALA A 81 -15.76 -12.82 -3.09
N PRO A 82 -16.66 -13.71 -3.56
CA PRO A 82 -17.88 -13.28 -4.23
C PRO A 82 -18.80 -12.50 -3.28
N GLY A 83 -19.52 -11.53 -3.83
CA GLY A 83 -20.51 -10.75 -3.09
C GLY A 83 -21.72 -11.59 -2.68
N ALA A 84 -22.50 -11.09 -1.71
CA ALA A 84 -23.70 -11.79 -1.27
C ALA A 84 -24.83 -11.65 -2.30
N VAL A 85 -25.33 -12.81 -2.79
CA VAL A 85 -26.42 -12.86 -3.78
C VAL A 85 -27.82 -12.77 -3.13
N GLN A 86 -27.98 -13.24 -1.89
CA GLN A 86 -29.29 -13.33 -1.21
C GLN A 86 -29.27 -12.96 0.29
N GLN A 87 -28.18 -12.39 0.80
CA GLN A 87 -28.03 -11.98 2.20
C GLN A 87 -27.63 -10.50 2.31
N VAL A 88 -27.75 -9.94 3.52
CA VAL A 88 -27.35 -8.57 3.86
C VAL A 88 -25.92 -8.32 3.39
N ARG A 89 -25.77 -7.46 2.38
CA ARG A 89 -24.46 -7.11 1.82
C ARG A 89 -23.67 -6.29 2.85
N THR A 90 -22.43 -6.70 3.10
CA THR A 90 -21.47 -5.91 3.87
C THR A 90 -20.75 -4.95 2.92
N VAL A 91 -21.43 -3.84 2.62
CA VAL A 91 -20.88 -2.78 1.75
C VAL A 91 -20.00 -1.85 2.57
N VAL A 92 -18.76 -1.66 2.14
CA VAL A 92 -17.77 -0.82 2.82
C VAL A 92 -17.26 0.26 1.87
N PRO A 93 -17.38 1.56 2.22
CA PRO A 93 -16.82 2.63 1.41
C PRO A 93 -15.29 2.63 1.47
N VAL A 94 -14.64 3.08 0.41
CA VAL A 94 -13.19 3.27 0.34
C VAL A 94 -12.81 4.63 0.90
N GLU A 95 -11.87 4.66 1.85
CA GLU A 95 -11.27 5.89 2.36
C GLU A 95 -10.29 6.47 1.33
N ASP A 96 -10.17 7.80 1.28
CA ASP A 96 -9.30 8.55 0.37
C ASP A 96 -9.65 8.52 -1.12
N ALA A 97 -10.84 8.05 -1.50
CA ALA A 97 -11.28 8.10 -2.90
C ALA A 97 -11.15 9.51 -3.53
N GLN A 98 -11.38 10.58 -2.75
CA GLN A 98 -11.20 11.97 -3.16
C GLN A 98 -9.78 12.33 -3.64
N ARG A 99 -8.73 11.62 -3.18
CA ARG A 99 -7.34 11.85 -3.60
C ARG A 99 -6.98 11.12 -4.89
N HIS A 100 -7.81 10.17 -5.32
CA HIS A 100 -7.55 9.27 -6.43
C HIS A 100 -8.57 9.41 -7.58
N GLN A 101 -9.23 10.57 -7.68
CA GLN A 101 -10.31 10.83 -8.65
C GLN A 101 -9.93 10.52 -10.10
N GLY A 102 -8.72 10.92 -10.54
CA GLY A 102 -8.25 10.62 -11.90
C GLY A 102 -8.07 9.13 -12.16
N ALA A 103 -7.59 8.37 -11.16
CA ALA A 103 -7.45 6.92 -11.27
C ALA A 103 -8.82 6.22 -11.29
N ILE A 104 -9.75 6.67 -10.45
CA ILE A 104 -11.12 6.14 -10.38
C ILE A 104 -11.89 6.43 -11.67
N GLU A 105 -11.76 7.64 -12.23
CA GLU A 105 -12.40 7.99 -13.50
C GLU A 105 -11.86 7.13 -14.65
N LEU A 106 -10.54 6.96 -14.75
CA LEU A 106 -9.95 6.06 -15.74
C LEU A 106 -10.41 4.61 -15.54
N ALA A 107 -10.53 4.16 -14.29
CA ALA A 107 -11.10 2.84 -14.00
C ALA A 107 -12.53 2.76 -14.55
N ARG A 108 -13.38 3.75 -14.23
CA ARG A 108 -14.77 3.82 -14.67
C ARG A 108 -14.91 3.82 -16.20
N LEU A 109 -14.07 4.58 -16.90
CA LEU A 109 -14.09 4.65 -18.37
C LEU A 109 -13.77 3.32 -19.04
N HIS A 110 -12.89 2.51 -18.46
CA HIS A 110 -12.45 1.24 -19.06
C HIS A 110 -13.25 0.03 -18.56
N GLY A 111 -13.70 0.05 -17.31
CA GLY A 111 -14.33 -1.09 -16.64
C GLY A 111 -15.80 -0.88 -16.28
N GLY A 112 -16.37 0.30 -16.52
CA GLY A 112 -17.74 0.63 -16.14
C GLY A 112 -17.90 0.93 -14.64
N VAL A 113 -19.14 0.91 -14.16
CA VAL A 113 -19.49 1.27 -12.78
C VAL A 113 -19.29 0.09 -11.82
N ALA A 114 -19.62 -1.12 -12.25
CA ALA A 114 -19.41 -2.35 -11.50
C ALA A 114 -18.09 -3.01 -11.95
N GLN A 115 -17.17 -3.18 -11.01
CA GLN A 115 -15.83 -3.70 -11.25
C GLN A 115 -15.44 -4.69 -10.15
N THR A 116 -14.21 -5.16 -10.21
CA THR A 116 -13.59 -5.87 -9.09
C THR A 116 -12.48 -5.02 -8.50
N ALA A 117 -12.18 -5.23 -7.23
CA ALA A 117 -11.02 -4.64 -6.59
C ALA A 117 -10.15 -5.73 -5.99
N VAL A 118 -8.84 -5.55 -6.08
CA VAL A 118 -7.85 -6.36 -5.37
C VAL A 118 -7.46 -5.62 -4.10
N LEU A 119 -7.55 -6.33 -2.97
CA LEU A 119 -7.15 -5.82 -1.66
C LEU A 119 -5.66 -6.11 -1.44
N VAL A 120 -4.87 -5.07 -1.21
CA VAL A 120 -3.41 -5.15 -1.05
C VAL A 120 -3.01 -4.78 0.38
N PRO A 121 -2.72 -5.76 1.25
CA PRO A 121 -2.29 -5.49 2.62
C PRO A 121 -0.88 -4.90 2.66
N ARG A 122 -0.58 -4.18 3.75
CA ARG A 122 0.68 -3.43 3.95
C ARG A 122 0.91 -2.31 2.93
N ALA A 123 -0.15 -1.81 2.32
CA ALA A 123 -0.13 -0.56 1.59
C ALA A 123 0.07 0.63 2.55
N SER A 124 0.51 1.78 2.04
CA SER A 124 0.69 2.97 2.87
C SER A 124 0.76 4.24 2.03
N ARG A 125 0.32 5.37 2.59
CA ARG A 125 0.59 6.68 2.00
C ARG A 125 2.07 7.02 2.09
N TRP A 126 2.56 7.86 1.18
CA TRP A 126 3.89 8.44 1.30
C TRP A 126 4.05 9.13 2.66
N LEU A 127 5.21 8.92 3.30
CA LEU A 127 5.57 9.39 4.65
C LEU A 127 4.74 8.80 5.81
N SER A 128 3.71 7.99 5.57
CA SER A 128 2.93 7.41 6.66
C SER A 128 3.65 6.22 7.30
N PRO A 129 3.82 6.21 8.64
CA PRO A 129 4.32 5.03 9.33
C PRO A 129 3.25 3.95 9.46
N ARG A 130 1.97 4.23 9.16
CA ARG A 130 0.87 3.28 9.32
C ARG A 130 0.73 2.39 8.09
N TYR A 131 0.66 1.09 8.32
CA TYR A 131 0.20 0.16 7.30
C TYR A 131 -1.32 0.22 7.16
N ARG A 132 -1.77 0.06 5.93
CA ARG A 132 -3.17 0.03 5.50
C ARG A 132 -3.41 -1.12 4.54
N VAL A 133 -4.67 -1.35 4.21
CA VAL A 133 -5.06 -2.20 3.08
C VAL A 133 -5.43 -1.30 1.92
N GLY A 134 -4.64 -1.33 0.85
CA GLY A 134 -4.89 -0.58 -0.38
C GLY A 134 -5.96 -1.26 -1.20
N VAL A 135 -6.73 -0.47 -1.94
CA VAL A 135 -7.81 -0.93 -2.82
C VAL A 135 -7.41 -0.61 -4.25
N GLN A 136 -7.21 -1.65 -5.06
CA GLN A 136 -6.81 -1.53 -6.45
C GLN A 136 -7.98 -1.95 -7.34
N LEU A 137 -8.60 -1.00 -8.04
CA LEU A 137 -9.65 -1.30 -9.01
C LEU A 137 -9.04 -2.03 -10.21
N VAL A 138 -9.64 -3.15 -10.54
CA VAL A 138 -9.33 -3.96 -11.70
C VAL A 138 -10.58 -3.91 -12.56
N GLY A 139 -10.45 -3.33 -13.76
CA GLY A 139 -11.52 -3.37 -14.76
C GLY A 139 -11.93 -4.81 -15.07
N ALA A 140 -13.02 -5.00 -15.82
CA ALA A 140 -13.48 -6.35 -16.18
C ALA A 140 -12.30 -7.22 -16.64
N ALA A 141 -12.20 -8.42 -16.05
CA ALA A 141 -11.03 -9.30 -16.04
C ALA A 141 -10.43 -9.58 -17.45
N ASP A 142 -11.22 -9.38 -18.50
CA ASP A 142 -10.85 -9.63 -19.89
C ASP A 142 -10.18 -8.43 -20.60
N SER A 143 -10.13 -7.26 -19.98
CA SER A 143 -9.69 -6.01 -20.65
C SER A 143 -8.19 -5.71 -20.56
N GLY A 144 -7.39 -6.57 -19.90
CA GLY A 144 -5.92 -6.38 -19.78
C GLY A 144 -5.51 -5.04 -19.15
N GLY A 145 -6.44 -4.35 -18.48
CA GLY A 145 -6.24 -3.01 -17.95
C GLY A 145 -5.31 -3.00 -16.73
N ARG A 146 -4.43 -2.01 -16.67
CA ARG A 146 -3.58 -1.77 -15.49
C ARG A 146 -4.44 -1.54 -14.24
N PRO A 147 -4.17 -2.20 -13.10
CA PRO A 147 -4.84 -1.92 -11.84
C PRO A 147 -4.71 -0.44 -11.45
N ARG A 148 -5.76 0.13 -10.85
CA ARG A 148 -5.81 1.55 -10.50
C ARG A 148 -6.11 1.74 -9.03
N HIS A 149 -5.24 2.46 -8.33
CA HIS A 149 -5.40 2.70 -6.90
C HIS A 149 -6.61 3.62 -6.65
N ALA A 150 -7.53 3.15 -5.82
CA ALA A 150 -8.74 3.89 -5.45
C ALA A 150 -8.70 4.44 -4.02
N GLY A 151 -7.72 4.03 -3.21
CA GLY A 151 -7.58 4.45 -1.82
C GLY A 151 -7.37 3.26 -0.89
N PHE A 152 -7.95 3.34 0.31
CA PHE A 152 -7.71 2.37 1.38
C PHE A 152 -9.02 1.85 1.99
N LEU A 153 -8.98 0.69 2.62
CA LEU A 153 -10.06 0.27 3.51
C LEU A 153 -10.18 1.23 4.70
N THR A 154 -11.40 1.44 5.18
CA THR A 154 -11.65 2.20 6.42
C THR A 154 -10.99 1.53 7.62
N ALA A 155 -10.77 2.30 8.69
CA ALA A 155 -10.15 1.80 9.92
C ALA A 155 -10.89 0.58 10.50
N ASP A 156 -12.22 0.61 10.55
CA ASP A 156 -13.04 -0.47 11.10
C ASP A 156 -12.94 -1.74 10.25
N ALA A 157 -13.00 -1.60 8.92
CA ALA A 157 -12.82 -2.72 8.01
C ALA A 157 -11.40 -3.29 8.09
N GLN A 158 -10.39 -2.44 8.23
CA GLN A 158 -9.01 -2.85 8.42
C GLN A 158 -8.81 -3.60 9.75
N GLU A 159 -9.46 -3.18 10.82
CA GLU A 159 -9.42 -3.89 12.11
C GLU A 159 -10.05 -5.27 11.99
N ARG A 160 -11.19 -5.39 11.30
CA ARG A 160 -11.91 -6.65 11.12
C ARG A 160 -11.20 -7.65 10.20
N TRP A 161 -10.72 -7.20 9.04
CA TRP A 161 -10.21 -8.10 7.98
C TRP A 161 -8.70 -8.00 7.74
N GLY A 162 -8.03 -6.92 8.15
CA GLY A 162 -6.64 -6.67 7.79
C GLY A 162 -5.66 -7.75 8.28
N GLY A 163 -5.96 -8.38 9.42
CA GLY A 163 -5.19 -9.53 9.91
C GLY A 163 -5.21 -10.72 8.96
N ARG A 164 -6.41 -11.08 8.48
CA ARG A 164 -6.64 -12.21 7.58
C ARG A 164 -6.08 -11.95 6.19
N LEU A 165 -6.29 -10.75 5.65
CA LEU A 165 -5.73 -10.36 4.37
C LEU A 165 -4.19 -10.39 4.40
N ASP A 166 -3.54 -9.89 5.47
CA ASP A 166 -2.08 -9.97 5.59
C ASP A 166 -1.56 -11.41 5.69
N ALA A 167 -2.32 -12.33 6.28
CA ALA A 167 -1.97 -13.75 6.33
C ALA A 167 -2.09 -14.46 4.96
N LEU A 168 -2.97 -14.01 4.08
CA LEU A 168 -3.01 -14.47 2.69
C LEU A 168 -1.82 -13.90 1.90
N ARG A 169 -1.53 -12.61 2.10
CA ARG A 169 -0.40 -11.93 1.45
C ARG A 169 0.95 -12.58 1.77
N THR A 170 1.18 -13.05 3.01
CA THR A 170 2.42 -13.77 3.35
C THR A 170 2.59 -15.08 2.58
N ARG A 171 1.51 -15.61 2.00
CA ARG A 171 1.51 -16.79 1.12
C ARG A 171 1.46 -16.42 -0.36
N GLY A 172 1.62 -15.14 -0.73
CA GLY A 172 1.53 -14.67 -2.11
C GLY A 172 0.11 -14.53 -2.66
N ARG A 173 -0.91 -14.66 -1.80
CA ARG A 173 -2.33 -14.62 -2.19
C ARG A 173 -2.97 -13.28 -1.90
N TYR A 174 -3.74 -12.77 -2.84
CA TYR A 174 -4.46 -11.50 -2.74
C TYR A 174 -5.94 -11.71 -2.98
N VAL A 175 -6.78 -10.94 -2.29
CA VAL A 175 -8.22 -11.13 -2.34
C VAL A 175 -8.84 -10.19 -3.36
N ARG A 176 -9.67 -10.74 -4.24
CA ARG A 176 -10.48 -9.99 -5.19
C ARG A 176 -11.93 -9.91 -4.70
N VAL A 177 -12.48 -8.71 -4.62
CA VAL A 177 -13.85 -8.43 -4.16
C VAL A 177 -14.63 -7.65 -5.22
N PRO A 178 -15.96 -7.74 -5.27
CA PRO A 178 -16.78 -6.82 -6.05
C PRO A 178 -16.61 -5.37 -5.57
N ALA A 179 -16.55 -4.44 -6.50
CA ALA A 179 -16.41 -3.01 -6.25
C ALA A 179 -17.37 -2.20 -7.14
N PHE A 180 -17.92 -1.12 -6.59
CA PHE A 180 -18.86 -0.24 -7.28
C PHE A 180 -18.37 1.19 -7.18
N ILE A 181 -18.22 1.85 -8.32
CA ILE A 181 -17.88 3.27 -8.37
C ILE A 181 -19.19 4.06 -8.21
N THR A 182 -19.31 4.91 -7.19
CA THR A 182 -20.50 5.72 -6.95
C THR A 182 -20.29 7.16 -7.46
N GLY A 183 -21.40 7.83 -7.78
CA GLY A 183 -21.38 9.18 -8.37
C GLY A 183 -21.45 9.16 -9.90
N ALA A 184 -22.37 9.96 -10.46
CA ALA A 184 -22.51 10.12 -11.92
C ALA A 184 -21.38 10.99 -12.51
N GLU A 185 -20.92 11.96 -11.73
CA GLU A 185 -19.85 12.91 -12.01
C GLU A 185 -18.94 13.05 -10.79
N ARG A 186 -17.80 13.73 -10.95
CA ARG A 186 -16.87 13.97 -9.83
C ARG A 186 -17.56 14.75 -8.71
N PRO A 187 -17.31 14.44 -7.43
CA PRO A 187 -16.38 13.42 -6.95
C PRO A 187 -16.98 12.00 -6.98
N PHE A 188 -16.19 11.04 -7.48
CA PHE A 188 -16.50 9.62 -7.45
C PHE A 188 -16.21 9.02 -6.08
N GLY A 189 -17.13 8.19 -5.59
CA GLY A 189 -16.90 7.28 -4.47
C GLY A 189 -16.59 5.87 -4.96
N VAL A 190 -16.11 5.02 -4.06
CA VAL A 190 -15.94 3.58 -4.33
C VAL A 190 -16.46 2.81 -3.13
N GLU A 191 -17.28 1.82 -3.40
CA GLU A 191 -17.86 0.91 -2.42
C GLU A 191 -17.43 -0.52 -2.74
N LEU A 192 -17.14 -1.31 -1.70
CA LEU A 192 -16.68 -2.69 -1.81
C LEU A 192 -17.70 -3.62 -1.18
N ASP A 193 -17.98 -4.75 -1.81
CA ASP A 193 -18.73 -5.84 -1.17
C ASP A 193 -17.75 -6.81 -0.50
N LEU A 194 -17.63 -6.73 0.83
CA LEU A 194 -16.72 -7.58 1.60
C LEU A 194 -17.42 -8.82 2.18
N SER A 195 -18.66 -9.11 1.78
CA SER A 195 -19.45 -10.22 2.33
C SER A 195 -18.75 -11.57 2.16
N GLY A 196 -18.08 -11.78 1.02
CA GLY A 196 -17.37 -13.02 0.72
C GLY A 196 -16.04 -13.20 1.46
N VAL A 197 -15.49 -12.16 2.08
CA VAL A 197 -14.15 -12.20 2.68
C VAL A 197 -14.10 -13.11 3.91
N ASP A 198 -15.19 -13.18 4.67
CA ASP A 198 -15.30 -14.06 5.82
C ASP A 198 -15.31 -15.56 5.41
N GLY A 199 -15.71 -15.89 4.18
CA GLY A 199 -15.82 -17.26 3.67
C GLY A 199 -14.52 -17.86 3.08
N ILE A 200 -13.50 -17.03 2.82
CA ILE A 200 -12.27 -17.47 2.12
C ILE A 200 -11.46 -18.49 2.94
N GLU A 201 -11.48 -18.40 4.27
CA GLU A 201 -10.74 -19.34 5.13
C GLU A 201 -11.31 -20.76 5.11
N ALA A 202 -12.62 -20.91 4.88
CA ALA A 202 -13.27 -22.21 4.87
C ALA A 202 -12.91 -23.04 3.63
N SER A 203 -12.52 -22.39 2.53
CA SER A 203 -12.18 -23.04 1.27
C SER A 203 -10.68 -23.32 1.10
N ALA A 204 -9.85 -22.85 2.04
CA ALA A 204 -8.38 -22.93 1.98
C ALA A 204 -7.78 -23.99 2.94
N ARG A 205 -8.62 -24.84 3.55
CA ARG A 205 -8.23 -26.07 4.25
C ARG A 205 -8.58 -27.28 3.38
#